data_AF-U5CNB0-F1
#
_entry.id   AF-U5CNB0-F1
#
_cell.length_a   1.000
_cell.length_b   1.000
_cell.length_c   1.000
_cell.angle_alpha   90.00
_cell.angle_beta   90.00
_cell.angle_gamma   90.00
#
_symmetry.space_group_name_H-M   'P 1'
#
loop_
_entity.id
_entity.type
_entity.pdbx_description
1 polymer ?
#
loop_
_entity_poly.entity_id
_entity_poly.type
_entity_poly.pdbx_seq_one_letter_code
_entity_poly.pdbx_strand_id
1 'polypeptide(L)'
;MNTQHTPTLIYKEPELFYEAKIKEEILNRYNIAFEVFMAEQYSKIHYSDLMDDTADEPLSSKQRLLSWINDNTRGKEVRAGILTKYRLEHPEHFRNGVWQARYFSYFVHYAKKLLTDETFVKKKEIADEFDKSFKNEHWYWQAVAVLGAKLLEYLYDKNALQTDIAKAYVKQIKLSRQLLKSIGKITGRVAKNYGENYGDYNFDEVKEAILAIKQIIEETFKQQLAYSYQIFKSQKEYQLYLAYRKTIKNEYFRNL
;
A
#
# COMPACT_ATOMS: atom_id res chain seq x y z
N MET A 1 -49.92 -3.20 32.84
CA MET A 1 -48.75 -2.32 32.65
C MET A 1 -48.63 -2.03 31.16
N ASN A 2 -48.87 -0.77 30.77
CA ASN A 2 -48.80 -0.33 29.37
C ASN A 2 -47.34 -0.31 28.92
N THR A 3 -46.93 -1.27 28.09
CA THR A 3 -45.73 -1.12 27.27
C THR A 3 -46.06 -0.12 26.17
N GLN A 4 -45.74 1.16 26.39
CA GLN A 4 -45.67 2.13 25.31
C GLN A 4 -44.67 1.59 24.29
N HIS A 5 -45.19 1.03 23.19
CA HIS A 5 -44.42 0.75 21.99
C HIS A 5 -43.90 2.09 21.49
N THR A 6 -42.66 2.41 21.87
CA THR A 6 -41.95 3.53 21.26
C THR A 6 -41.74 3.10 19.82
N PRO A 7 -42.31 3.80 18.82
CA PRO A 7 -42.11 3.40 17.44
C PRO A 7 -40.63 3.50 17.15
N THR A 8 -40.04 2.39 16.68
CA THR A 8 -38.68 2.33 16.14
C THR A 8 -38.50 3.50 15.18
N LEU A 9 -37.33 4.16 15.13
CA LEU A 9 -37.06 5.36 14.32
C LEU A 9 -37.64 5.30 12.88
N ILE A 10 -37.64 4.08 12.32
CA ILE A 10 -38.23 3.68 11.02
C ILE A 10 -39.70 4.11 10.86
N TYR A 11 -40.52 4.05 11.91
CA TYR A 11 -41.95 4.36 11.85
C TYR A 11 -42.28 5.85 12.01
N LYS A 12 -41.35 6.65 12.53
CA LYS A 12 -41.53 8.10 12.67
C LYS A 12 -41.09 8.86 11.42
N GLU A 13 -39.97 8.45 10.85
CA GLU A 13 -39.36 9.11 9.68
C GLU A 13 -38.74 8.05 8.74
N PRO A 14 -39.57 7.22 8.09
CA PRO A 14 -39.08 6.11 7.24
C PRO A 14 -38.18 6.62 6.11
N GLU A 15 -38.52 7.75 5.51
CA GLU A 15 -37.75 8.35 4.40
C GLU A 15 -36.32 8.69 4.84
N LEU A 16 -36.15 9.40 5.97
CA LEU A 16 -34.84 9.75 6.51
C LEU A 16 -34.01 8.52 6.90
N PHE A 17 -34.66 7.47 7.43
CA PHE A 17 -34.01 6.20 7.71
C PHE A 17 -33.49 5.52 6.43
N TYR A 18 -34.33 5.41 5.39
CA TYR A 18 -33.93 4.79 4.13
C TYR A 18 -32.88 5.62 3.39
N GLU A 19 -32.96 6.94 3.42
CA GLU A 19 -31.91 7.82 2.89
C GLU A 19 -30.56 7.58 3.57
N ALA A 20 -30.55 7.49 4.90
CA ALA A 20 -29.34 7.21 5.66
C ALA A 20 -28.76 5.83 5.29
N LYS A 21 -29.63 4.81 5.10
CA LYS A 21 -29.22 3.47 4.68
C LYS A 21 -28.65 3.44 3.26
N ILE A 22 -29.27 4.16 2.32
CA ILE A 22 -28.77 4.30 0.95
C ILE A 22 -27.39 4.98 0.96
N LYS A 23 -27.23 6.07 1.71
CA LYS A 23 -25.93 6.75 1.87
C LYS A 23 -24.87 5.81 2.44
N GLU A 24 -25.20 5.06 3.49
CA GLU A 24 -24.31 4.07 4.10
C GLU A 24 -23.90 2.99 3.08
N GLU A 25 -24.83 2.48 2.28
CA GLU A 25 -24.56 1.47 1.28
C GLU A 25 -23.65 2.01 0.15
N ILE A 26 -23.91 3.22 -0.35
CA ILE A 26 -23.08 3.87 -1.36
C ILE A 26 -21.64 4.03 -0.85
N LEU A 27 -21.47 4.52 0.38
CA LEU A 27 -20.15 4.67 1.00
C LEU A 27 -19.43 3.32 1.13
N ASN A 28 -20.16 2.26 1.50
CA ASN A 28 -19.58 0.93 1.59
C ASN A 28 -19.13 0.40 0.22
N ARG A 29 -19.95 0.57 -0.82
CA ARG A 29 -19.61 0.19 -2.21
C ARG A 29 -18.39 0.95 -2.70
N TYR A 30 -18.29 2.23 -2.39
CA TYR A 30 -17.13 3.06 -2.72
C TYR A 30 -15.86 2.58 -2.00
N ASN A 31 -15.95 2.25 -0.72
CA ASN A 31 -14.82 1.68 0.04
C ASN A 31 -14.30 0.39 -0.59
N ILE A 32 -15.20 -0.54 -0.92
CA ILE A 32 -14.86 -1.80 -1.61
C ILE A 32 -14.17 -1.52 -2.96
N ALA A 33 -14.76 -0.66 -3.78
CA ALA A 33 -14.22 -0.32 -5.08
C ALA A 33 -12.83 0.32 -4.99
N PHE A 34 -12.62 1.19 -4.00
CA PHE A 34 -11.35 1.84 -3.77
C PHE A 34 -10.27 0.87 -3.23
N GLU A 35 -10.62 -0.04 -2.34
CA GLU A 35 -9.71 -1.07 -1.84
C GLU A 35 -9.23 -2.01 -2.96
N VAL A 36 -10.16 -2.45 -3.83
CA VAL A 36 -9.84 -3.24 -5.02
C VAL A 36 -8.99 -2.45 -6.01
N PHE A 37 -9.31 -1.17 -6.23
CA PHE A 37 -8.51 -0.30 -7.09
C PHE A 37 -7.08 -0.13 -6.56
N MET A 38 -6.90 0.11 -5.27
CA MET A 38 -5.58 0.20 -4.65
C MET A 38 -4.82 -1.11 -4.76
N ALA A 39 -5.50 -2.26 -4.58
CA ALA A 39 -4.88 -3.57 -4.77
C ALA A 39 -4.44 -3.77 -6.23
N GLU A 40 -5.24 -3.29 -7.21
CA GLU A 40 -4.87 -3.27 -8.63
C GLU A 40 -3.67 -2.39 -8.93
N GLN A 41 -3.62 -1.17 -8.41
CA GLN A 41 -2.44 -0.33 -8.60
C GLN A 41 -1.23 -0.97 -7.90
N TYR A 42 -1.40 -1.48 -6.69
CA TYR A 42 -0.34 -2.14 -5.95
C TYR A 42 0.25 -3.37 -6.68
N SER A 43 -0.58 -4.16 -7.35
CA SER A 43 -0.13 -5.31 -8.16
C SER A 43 0.75 -4.90 -9.34
N LYS A 44 0.58 -3.68 -9.86
CA LYS A 44 1.36 -3.12 -10.98
C LYS A 44 2.66 -2.47 -10.53
N ILE A 45 2.74 -2.17 -9.24
CA ILE A 45 3.85 -1.46 -8.62
C ILE A 45 4.90 -2.49 -8.19
N HIS A 46 5.86 -2.72 -9.08
CA HIS A 46 7.01 -3.55 -8.75
C HIS A 46 7.97 -2.82 -7.83
N TYR A 47 8.52 -3.55 -6.85
CA TYR A 47 9.34 -2.94 -5.82
C TYR A 47 10.73 -2.53 -6.35
N SER A 48 11.21 -3.17 -7.41
CA SER A 48 12.38 -2.77 -8.19
C SER A 48 12.11 -1.50 -9.01
N ASP A 49 10.89 -1.37 -9.55
CA ASP A 49 10.55 -0.37 -10.57
C ASP A 49 9.99 0.94 -9.97
N LEU A 50 9.99 1.06 -8.64
CA LEU A 50 9.42 2.19 -7.90
C LEU A 50 10.52 3.18 -7.51
N MET A 51 10.43 4.39 -8.04
CA MET A 51 11.38 5.48 -7.76
C MET A 51 12.82 5.05 -8.04
N ASP A 52 13.09 4.73 -9.30
CA ASP A 52 14.46 4.56 -9.78
C ASP A 52 15.27 5.80 -9.40
N ASP A 53 16.49 5.62 -8.90
CA ASP A 53 17.43 6.69 -8.54
C ASP A 53 17.97 7.43 -9.81
N THR A 54 17.25 7.35 -10.94
CA THR A 54 17.64 7.87 -12.26
C THR A 54 17.30 9.34 -12.49
N ALA A 55 16.70 10.01 -11.50
CA ALA A 55 16.42 11.44 -11.62
C ALA A 55 17.71 12.27 -11.49
N ASP A 56 17.94 13.20 -12.43
CA ASP A 56 19.05 14.16 -12.42
C ASP A 56 19.05 15.08 -11.18
N GLU A 57 17.94 15.10 -10.43
CA GLU A 57 17.80 15.83 -9.17
C GLU A 57 17.83 14.88 -7.96
N PRO A 58 18.50 15.24 -6.85
CA PRO A 58 18.54 14.43 -5.65
C PRO A 58 17.18 14.44 -4.94
N LEU A 59 16.29 13.53 -5.36
CA LEU A 59 15.00 13.27 -4.73
C LEU A 59 15.12 12.20 -3.64
N SER A 60 14.13 12.14 -2.76
CA SER A 60 14.08 11.15 -1.70
C SER A 60 13.90 9.74 -2.23
N SER A 61 14.84 8.87 -1.88
CA SER A 61 14.78 7.48 -2.29
C SER A 61 13.61 6.75 -1.64
N LYS A 62 13.16 5.70 -2.32
CA LYS A 62 12.12 4.82 -1.83
C LYS A 62 12.42 4.22 -0.45
N GLN A 63 13.64 3.75 -0.24
CA GLN A 63 14.05 3.12 1.02
C GLN A 63 13.89 4.11 2.18
N ARG A 64 14.19 5.39 1.92
CA ARG A 64 13.97 6.47 2.87
C ARG A 64 12.49 6.65 3.17
N LEU A 65 11.64 6.76 2.15
CA LEU A 65 10.18 6.85 2.31
C LEU A 65 9.64 5.69 3.16
N LEU A 66 10.01 4.45 2.82
CA LEU A 66 9.58 3.24 3.54
C LEU A 66 10.05 3.19 5.00
N SER A 67 11.23 3.73 5.28
CA SER A 67 11.79 3.77 6.64
C SER A 67 10.96 4.63 7.59
N TRP A 68 10.26 5.64 7.06
CA TRP A 68 9.41 6.54 7.82
C TRP A 68 7.95 6.07 7.88
N ILE A 69 7.44 5.45 6.82
CA ILE A 69 6.08 4.89 6.78
C ILE A 69 5.90 3.76 7.80
N ASN A 70 6.85 2.82 7.82
CA ASN A 70 6.77 1.65 8.71
C ASN A 70 7.27 1.97 10.11
N ASP A 71 6.76 1.24 11.10
CA ASP A 71 7.37 1.21 12.43
C ASP A 71 8.82 0.74 12.31
N ASN A 72 9.73 1.46 12.95
CA ASN A 72 11.15 1.12 12.95
C ASN A 72 11.52 0.57 14.32
N THR A 73 11.89 -0.71 14.35
CA THR A 73 12.31 -1.39 15.59
C THR A 73 13.84 -1.44 15.63
N ARG A 74 14.43 -0.85 16.67
CA ARG A 74 15.86 -0.94 16.96
C ARG A 74 16.02 -1.52 18.36
N GLY A 75 16.32 -2.82 18.43
CA GLY A 75 16.39 -3.53 19.70
C GLY A 75 15.03 -3.53 20.41
N LYS A 76 14.96 -2.93 21.60
CA LYS A 76 13.73 -2.80 22.40
C LYS A 76 12.91 -1.55 22.07
N GLU A 77 13.48 -0.58 21.35
CA GLU A 77 12.80 0.66 21.00
C GLU A 77 12.04 0.51 19.69
N VAL A 78 10.76 0.88 19.71
CA VAL A 78 9.90 0.93 18.53
C VAL A 78 9.52 2.39 18.26
N ARG A 79 10.04 2.93 17.16
CA ARG A 79 9.60 4.22 16.63
C ARG A 79 8.35 3.98 15.79
N ALA A 80 7.23 4.56 16.21
CA ALA A 80 5.99 4.55 15.43
C ALA A 80 6.19 5.24 14.07
N GLY A 81 5.84 4.54 13.00
CA GLY A 81 5.78 5.07 11.65
C GLY A 81 4.52 5.88 11.39
N ILE A 82 4.43 6.43 10.18
CA ILE A 82 3.31 7.27 9.74
C ILE A 82 1.97 6.54 9.90
N LEU A 83 1.89 5.26 9.53
CA LEU A 83 0.64 4.48 9.58
C LEU A 83 0.13 4.29 11.00
N THR A 84 1.02 3.91 11.92
CA THR A 84 0.67 3.72 13.34
C THR A 84 0.23 5.05 13.96
N LYS A 85 0.96 6.14 13.71
CA LYS A 85 0.57 7.48 14.18
C LYS A 85 -0.78 7.92 13.61
N TYR A 86 -0.98 7.77 12.30
CA TYR A 86 -2.23 8.14 11.64
C TYR A 86 -3.45 7.42 12.25
N ARG A 87 -3.34 6.12 12.54
CA ARG A 87 -4.44 5.38 13.17
C ARG A 87 -4.75 5.89 14.58
N LEU A 88 -3.72 6.26 15.35
CA LEU A 88 -3.89 6.75 16.72
C LEU A 88 -4.45 8.18 16.76
N GLU A 89 -4.01 9.02 15.83
CA GLU A 89 -4.40 10.44 15.76
C GLU A 89 -5.74 10.66 15.02
N HIS A 90 -6.14 9.71 14.16
CA HIS A 90 -7.39 9.77 13.38
C HIS A 90 -8.25 8.49 13.48
N PRO A 91 -8.67 8.07 14.68
CA PRO A 91 -9.48 6.86 14.85
C PRO A 91 -10.83 6.95 14.10
N GLU A 92 -11.40 8.14 13.92
CA GLU A 92 -12.64 8.41 13.19
C GLU A 92 -12.58 8.06 11.70
N HIS A 93 -11.37 7.92 11.14
CA HIS A 93 -11.17 7.47 9.77
C HIS A 93 -11.31 5.94 9.60
N PHE A 94 -11.50 5.22 10.71
CA PHE A 94 -11.65 3.78 10.75
C PHE A 94 -12.99 3.41 11.38
N ARG A 95 -13.80 2.61 10.67
CA ARG A 95 -15.05 2.05 11.20
C ARG A 95 -14.82 0.58 11.54
N ASN A 96 -14.91 0.23 12.83
CA ASN A 96 -14.64 -1.13 13.30
C ASN A 96 -13.26 -1.67 12.88
N GLY A 97 -12.23 -0.80 12.88
CA GLY A 97 -10.88 -1.12 12.43
C GLY A 97 -10.68 -1.06 10.92
N VAL A 98 -11.75 -0.97 10.14
CA VAL A 98 -11.72 -0.88 8.69
C VAL A 98 -11.61 0.57 8.23
N TRP A 99 -10.57 0.86 7.47
CA TRP A 99 -10.33 2.20 6.96
C TRP A 99 -11.37 2.62 5.90
N GLN A 100 -11.70 3.92 5.85
CA GLN A 100 -12.70 4.46 4.92
C GLN A 100 -12.03 5.23 3.77
N ALA A 101 -12.36 4.85 2.53
CA ALA A 101 -11.74 5.33 1.29
C ALA A 101 -11.73 6.85 1.13
N ARG A 102 -12.80 7.51 1.55
CA ARG A 102 -12.92 8.98 1.51
C ARG A 102 -11.83 9.72 2.28
N TYR A 103 -11.10 9.06 3.18
CA TYR A 103 -10.01 9.65 3.95
C TYR A 103 -8.62 9.40 3.35
N PHE A 104 -8.52 8.98 2.09
CA PHE A 104 -7.22 8.70 1.46
C PHE A 104 -6.39 9.94 1.26
N SER A 105 -7.00 10.99 0.73
CA SER A 105 -6.36 12.29 0.56
C SER A 105 -5.86 12.84 1.90
N TYR A 106 -6.64 12.68 2.97
CA TYR A 106 -6.25 13.05 4.34
C TYR A 106 -5.03 12.27 4.81
N PHE A 107 -4.99 10.96 4.57
CA PHE A 107 -3.83 10.12 4.90
C PHE A 107 -2.57 10.56 4.13
N VAL A 108 -2.68 10.81 2.83
CA VAL A 108 -1.57 11.29 2.00
C VAL A 108 -1.08 12.66 2.49
N HIS A 109 -1.99 13.58 2.79
CA HIS A 109 -1.66 14.91 3.29
C HIS A 109 -0.97 14.84 4.66
N TYR A 110 -1.47 13.97 5.55
CA TYR A 110 -0.86 13.70 6.84
C TYR A 110 0.57 13.13 6.69
N ALA A 111 0.77 12.18 5.78
CA ALA A 111 2.08 11.62 5.49
C ALA A 111 3.06 12.69 4.98
N LYS A 112 2.63 13.56 4.05
CA LYS A 112 3.41 14.69 3.55
C LYS A 112 3.81 15.63 4.68
N LYS A 113 2.86 16.00 5.55
CA LYS A 113 3.12 16.88 6.71
C LYS A 113 4.20 16.31 7.62
N LEU A 114 4.11 15.03 7.97
CA LEU A 114 5.13 14.40 8.82
C LEU A 114 6.50 14.29 8.14
N LEU A 115 6.54 13.93 6.85
CA LEU A 115 7.80 13.74 6.13
C LEU A 115 8.55 15.06 5.87
N THR A 116 7.84 16.19 5.88
CA THR A 116 8.40 17.54 5.74
C THR A 116 8.62 18.23 7.09
N ASP A 117 8.39 17.53 8.20
CA ASP A 117 8.61 18.03 9.56
C ASP A 117 9.95 17.51 10.11
N GLU A 118 10.90 18.42 10.34
CA GLU A 118 12.24 18.10 10.87
C GLU A 118 12.20 17.40 12.24
N THR A 119 11.17 17.67 13.05
CA THR A 119 11.02 17.04 14.37
C THR A 119 10.65 15.57 14.24
N PHE A 120 9.92 15.21 13.18
CA PHE A 120 9.55 13.83 12.90
C PHE A 120 10.70 13.07 12.21
N VAL A 121 11.27 13.64 11.14
CA VAL A 121 12.37 12.98 10.38
C VAL A 121 13.75 13.15 11.03
N LYS A 122 13.82 13.89 12.14
CA LYS A 122 14.99 14.14 13.01
C LYS A 122 16.14 14.92 12.37
N LYS A 123 16.02 15.33 11.11
CA LYS A 123 17.06 16.05 10.35
C LYS A 123 16.41 17.00 9.36
N LYS A 124 16.83 18.26 9.37
CA LYS A 124 16.33 19.28 8.46
C LYS A 124 16.59 18.93 7.00
N GLU A 125 17.77 18.41 6.69
CA GLU A 125 18.16 18.06 5.32
C GLU A 125 17.23 17.00 4.73
N ILE A 126 16.76 16.05 5.55
CA ILE A 126 15.80 15.02 5.13
C ILE A 126 14.43 15.63 4.88
N ALA A 127 13.98 16.55 5.74
CA ALA A 127 12.70 17.23 5.60
C ALA A 127 12.67 18.08 4.32
N ASP A 128 13.73 18.84 4.06
CA ASP A 128 13.90 19.66 2.87
C ASP A 128 13.94 18.80 1.59
N GLU A 129 14.58 17.63 1.63
CA GLU A 129 14.61 16.68 0.52
C GLU A 129 13.22 16.12 0.20
N PHE A 130 12.43 15.77 1.23
CA PHE A 130 11.04 15.38 1.02
C PHE A 130 10.20 16.53 0.49
N ASP A 131 10.37 17.75 0.98
CA ASP A 131 9.63 18.92 0.48
C ASP A 131 9.88 19.17 -1.01
N LYS A 132 11.15 19.07 -1.45
CA LYS A 132 11.51 19.08 -2.88
C LYS A 132 10.85 17.92 -3.63
N SER A 133 10.92 16.71 -3.09
CA SER A 133 10.36 15.51 -3.73
C SER A 133 8.85 15.60 -3.94
N PHE A 134 8.11 16.15 -2.97
CA PHE A 134 6.67 16.37 -3.09
C PHE A 134 6.27 17.46 -4.09
N LYS A 135 7.21 18.27 -4.59
CA LYS A 135 6.98 19.24 -5.69
C LYS A 135 7.17 18.60 -7.06
N ASN A 136 7.89 17.47 -7.14
CA ASN A 136 8.00 16.69 -8.37
C ASN A 136 6.74 15.83 -8.54
N GLU A 137 5.98 16.07 -9.61
CA GLU A 137 4.70 15.41 -9.83
C GLU A 137 4.83 13.89 -10.03
N HIS A 138 5.84 13.44 -10.77
CA HIS A 138 6.06 12.02 -11.02
C HIS A 138 6.37 11.29 -9.70
N TRP A 139 7.30 11.84 -8.92
CA TRP A 139 7.66 11.31 -7.61
C TRP A 139 6.47 11.34 -6.65
N TYR A 140 5.68 12.42 -6.64
CA TYR A 140 4.48 12.54 -5.82
C TYR A 140 3.51 11.38 -6.07
N TRP A 141 3.19 11.09 -7.34
CA TRP A 141 2.25 10.01 -7.66
C TRP A 141 2.82 8.63 -7.31
N GLN A 142 4.13 8.41 -7.49
CA GLN A 142 4.79 7.20 -7.00
C GLN A 142 4.69 7.09 -5.47
N ALA A 143 4.90 8.18 -4.73
CA ALA A 143 4.83 8.20 -3.28
C ALA A 143 3.41 7.89 -2.78
N VAL A 144 2.39 8.47 -3.41
CA VAL A 144 0.97 8.18 -3.12
C VAL A 144 0.68 6.69 -3.32
N ALA A 145 1.20 6.11 -4.39
CA ALA A 145 1.00 4.71 -4.69
C ALA A 145 1.69 3.79 -3.66
N VAL A 146 2.90 4.15 -3.22
CA VAL A 146 3.62 3.47 -2.12
C VAL A 146 2.86 3.62 -0.79
N LEU A 147 2.32 4.79 -0.49
CA LEU A 147 1.52 5.03 0.72
C LEU A 147 0.25 4.15 0.74
N GLY A 148 -0.49 4.10 -0.37
CA GLY A 148 -1.68 3.23 -0.50
C GLY A 148 -1.33 1.75 -0.36
N ALA A 149 -0.24 1.31 -1.01
CA ALA A 149 0.28 -0.04 -0.88
C ALA A 149 0.60 -0.42 0.57
N LYS A 150 1.30 0.46 1.28
CA LYS A 150 1.67 0.24 2.68
C LYS A 150 0.47 0.29 3.63
N LEU A 151 -0.54 1.11 3.33
CA LEU A 151 -1.81 1.10 4.04
C LEU A 151 -2.53 -0.25 3.88
N LEU A 152 -2.61 -0.81 2.67
CA LEU A 152 -3.19 -2.13 2.43
C LEU A 152 -2.46 -3.24 3.19
N GLU A 153 -1.13 -3.23 3.19
CA GLU A 153 -0.33 -4.19 3.98
C GLU A 153 -0.62 -4.08 5.48
N TYR A 154 -0.73 -2.86 5.99
CA TYR A 154 -1.06 -2.62 7.39
C TYR A 154 -2.46 -3.13 7.76
N LEU A 155 -3.45 -2.88 6.90
CA LEU A 155 -4.81 -3.39 7.09
C LEU A 155 -4.86 -4.91 7.01
N TYR A 156 -4.10 -5.52 6.10
CA TYR A 156 -3.97 -6.98 6.00
C TYR A 156 -3.44 -7.58 7.32
N ASP A 157 -2.36 -7.01 7.85
CA ASP A 157 -1.75 -7.49 9.11
C ASP A 157 -2.64 -7.31 10.34
N LYS A 158 -3.67 -6.47 10.25
CA LYS A 158 -4.68 -6.26 11.29
C LYS A 158 -5.99 -6.99 11.02
N ASN A 159 -6.07 -7.85 9.99
CA ASN A 159 -7.31 -8.48 9.53
C ASN A 159 -8.45 -7.48 9.27
N ALA A 160 -8.11 -6.31 8.72
CA ALA A 160 -9.00 -5.16 8.56
C ALA A 160 -9.29 -4.79 7.10
N LEU A 161 -8.83 -5.60 6.13
CA LEU A 161 -9.24 -5.46 4.73
C LEU A 161 -10.69 -5.91 4.53
N GLN A 162 -11.43 -5.16 3.72
CA GLN A 162 -12.84 -5.44 3.42
C GLN A 162 -13.00 -6.59 2.44
N THR A 163 -12.15 -6.63 1.42
CA THR A 163 -12.36 -7.42 0.21
C THR A 163 -11.45 -8.63 0.19
N ASP A 164 -11.98 -9.76 -0.30
CA ASP A 164 -11.17 -10.97 -0.46
C ASP A 164 -10.16 -10.81 -1.60
N ILE A 165 -10.51 -9.99 -2.59
CA ILE A 165 -9.60 -9.58 -3.67
C ILE A 165 -8.35 -8.91 -3.08
N ALA A 166 -8.50 -7.85 -2.27
CA ALA A 166 -7.34 -7.16 -1.70
C ALA A 166 -6.52 -8.07 -0.77
N LYS A 167 -7.19 -8.93 0.02
CA LYS A 167 -6.50 -9.92 0.87
C LYS A 167 -5.64 -10.87 0.05
N ALA A 168 -6.17 -11.40 -1.06
CA ALA A 168 -5.43 -12.30 -1.94
C ALA A 168 -4.21 -11.61 -2.55
N TYR A 169 -4.37 -10.37 -3.04
CA TYR A 169 -3.27 -9.59 -3.62
C TYR A 169 -2.16 -9.30 -2.61
N VAL A 170 -2.52 -8.75 -1.45
CA VAL A 170 -1.52 -8.41 -0.43
C VAL A 170 -0.79 -9.66 0.04
N LYS A 171 -1.52 -10.78 0.23
CA LYS A 171 -0.91 -12.07 0.57
C LYS A 171 0.12 -12.50 -0.46
N GLN A 172 -0.25 -12.49 -1.75
CA GLN A 172 0.62 -12.92 -2.83
C GLN A 172 1.88 -12.05 -2.95
N ILE A 173 1.74 -10.73 -2.81
CA ILE A 173 2.88 -9.81 -2.86
C ILE A 173 3.80 -10.00 -1.65
N LYS A 174 3.25 -10.22 -0.44
CA LYS A 174 4.05 -10.52 0.74
C LYS A 174 4.84 -11.83 0.58
N LEU A 175 4.21 -12.87 0.05
CA LEU A 175 4.87 -14.16 -0.26
C LEU A 175 5.98 -13.97 -1.31
N SER A 176 5.71 -13.21 -2.36
CA SER A 176 6.70 -12.88 -3.40
C SER A 176 7.95 -12.21 -2.81
N ARG A 177 7.76 -11.19 -1.98
CA ARG A 177 8.86 -10.50 -1.30
C ARG A 177 9.65 -11.39 -0.35
N GLN A 178 8.97 -12.29 0.36
CA GLN A 178 9.63 -13.26 1.23
C GLN A 178 10.48 -14.23 0.42
N LEU A 179 10.00 -14.70 -0.74
CA LEU A 179 10.74 -15.58 -1.62
C LEU A 179 11.99 -14.86 -2.20
N LEU A 180 11.81 -13.67 -2.76
CA LEU A 180 12.91 -12.84 -3.28
C LEU A 180 13.97 -12.55 -2.21
N LYS A 181 13.56 -12.22 -0.98
CA LYS A 181 14.47 -12.00 0.14
C LYS A 181 15.23 -13.27 0.52
N SER A 182 14.56 -14.42 0.50
CA SER A 182 15.18 -15.71 0.86
C SER A 182 16.22 -16.11 -0.18
N ILE A 183 15.91 -15.94 -1.46
CA ILE A 183 16.83 -16.21 -2.56
C ILE A 183 18.00 -15.24 -2.53
N GLY A 184 17.76 -13.94 -2.34
CA GLY A 184 18.84 -12.97 -2.15
C GLY A 184 19.81 -13.33 -1.02
N LYS A 185 19.32 -13.89 0.10
CA LYS A 185 20.18 -14.40 1.18
C LYS A 185 20.97 -15.64 0.77
N ILE A 186 20.33 -16.60 0.11
CA ILE A 186 20.99 -17.83 -0.36
C ILE A 186 22.10 -17.45 -1.32
N THR A 187 21.80 -16.61 -2.31
CA THR A 187 22.80 -16.28 -3.33
C THR A 187 23.94 -15.43 -2.78
N GLY A 188 23.67 -14.52 -1.83
CA GLY A 188 24.74 -13.79 -1.16
C GLY A 188 25.69 -14.70 -0.38
N ARG A 189 25.17 -15.78 0.22
CA ARG A 189 25.99 -16.81 0.87
C ARG A 189 26.78 -17.64 -0.15
N VAL A 190 26.15 -18.04 -1.25
CA VAL A 190 26.80 -18.82 -2.31
C VAL A 190 27.93 -18.02 -2.95
N ALA A 191 27.68 -16.77 -3.37
CA ALA A 191 28.68 -15.88 -3.95
C ALA A 191 29.87 -15.65 -3.00
N LYS A 192 29.60 -15.42 -1.71
CA LYS A 192 30.65 -15.27 -0.69
C LYS A 192 31.50 -16.54 -0.55
N ASN A 193 30.86 -17.70 -0.41
CA ASN A 193 31.57 -18.98 -0.28
C ASN A 193 32.35 -19.35 -1.55
N TYR A 194 31.84 -19.00 -2.73
CA TYR A 194 32.52 -19.28 -4.00
C TYR A 194 33.77 -18.40 -4.16
N GLY A 195 33.65 -17.09 -3.90
CA GLY A 195 34.79 -16.16 -3.94
C GLY A 195 35.88 -16.52 -2.93
N GLU A 196 35.50 -17.00 -1.73
CA GLU A 196 36.45 -17.44 -0.70
C GLU A 196 37.18 -18.75 -1.05
N ASN A 197 36.55 -19.67 -1.81
CA ASN A 197 37.12 -21.01 -2.07
C ASN A 197 37.73 -21.20 -3.46
N TYR A 198 37.32 -20.42 -4.47
CA TYR A 198 37.68 -20.67 -5.88
C TYR A 198 38.25 -19.45 -6.62
N GLY A 199 38.38 -18.29 -5.95
CA GLY A 199 38.88 -17.05 -6.54
C GLY A 199 37.86 -16.32 -7.44
N ASP A 200 38.14 -15.06 -7.78
CA ASP A 200 37.21 -14.12 -8.43
C ASP A 200 36.80 -14.50 -9.88
N TYR A 201 37.44 -15.49 -10.50
CA TYR A 201 37.27 -15.81 -11.92
C TYR A 201 35.85 -16.27 -12.33
N ASN A 202 35.03 -16.76 -11.38
CA ASN A 202 33.63 -17.16 -11.63
C ASN A 202 32.60 -16.30 -10.88
N PHE A 203 33.01 -15.18 -10.29
CA PHE A 203 32.11 -14.32 -9.51
C PHE A 203 31.02 -13.67 -10.39
N ASP A 204 31.38 -13.28 -11.61
CA ASP A 204 30.43 -12.66 -12.56
C ASP A 204 29.42 -13.65 -13.13
N GLU A 205 29.78 -14.92 -13.34
CA GLU A 205 28.83 -15.97 -13.78
C GLU A 205 27.77 -16.25 -12.69
N VAL A 206 28.21 -16.31 -11.42
CA VAL A 206 27.30 -16.40 -10.28
C VAL A 206 26.44 -15.13 -10.19
N LYS A 207 27.07 -13.96 -10.41
CA LYS A 207 26.49 -12.64 -10.71
C LYS A 207 25.22 -12.71 -11.57
N GLU A 208 25.43 -13.17 -12.79
CA GLU A 208 24.44 -13.23 -13.86
C GLU A 208 23.36 -14.29 -13.59
N ALA A 209 23.73 -15.48 -13.12
CA ALA A 209 22.76 -16.52 -12.76
C ALA A 209 21.79 -16.04 -11.67
N ILE A 210 22.27 -15.26 -10.72
CA ILE A 210 21.46 -14.64 -9.66
C ILE A 210 20.48 -13.62 -10.25
N LEU A 211 20.95 -12.78 -11.16
CA LEU A 211 20.14 -11.75 -11.80
C LEU A 211 19.02 -12.40 -12.64
N ALA A 212 19.36 -13.45 -13.40
CA ALA A 212 18.40 -14.25 -14.16
C ALA A 212 17.34 -14.91 -13.26
N ILE A 213 17.74 -15.50 -12.12
CA ILE A 213 16.80 -16.10 -11.16
C ILE A 213 15.84 -15.04 -10.60
N LYS A 214 16.35 -13.84 -10.24
CA LYS A 214 15.49 -12.74 -9.77
C LYS A 214 14.47 -12.34 -10.83
N GLN A 215 14.90 -12.18 -12.09
CA GLN A 215 14.03 -11.82 -13.21
C GLN A 215 12.95 -12.87 -13.44
N ILE A 216 13.30 -14.16 -13.52
CA ILE A 216 12.33 -15.27 -13.71
C ILE A 216 11.25 -15.26 -12.62
N ILE A 217 11.66 -15.03 -11.38
CA ILE A 217 10.74 -15.02 -10.24
C ILE A 217 9.81 -13.80 -10.33
N GLU A 218 10.36 -12.64 -10.63
CA GLU A 218 9.57 -11.42 -10.82
C GLU A 218 8.55 -11.57 -11.96
N GLU A 219 8.96 -12.13 -13.10
CA GLU A 219 8.07 -12.43 -14.23
C GLU A 219 6.98 -13.43 -13.86
N THR A 220 7.34 -14.51 -13.15
CA THR A 220 6.38 -15.50 -12.66
C THR A 220 5.32 -14.85 -11.76
N PHE A 221 5.74 -13.96 -10.85
CA PHE A 221 4.81 -13.23 -10.00
C PHE A 221 3.94 -12.25 -10.79
N LYS A 222 4.50 -11.53 -11.77
CA LYS A 222 3.74 -10.67 -12.69
C LYS A 222 2.63 -11.45 -13.37
N GLN A 223 2.95 -12.63 -13.91
CA GLN A 223 1.99 -13.49 -14.58
C GLN A 223 0.90 -13.98 -13.61
N GLN A 224 1.26 -14.49 -12.43
CA GLN A 224 0.28 -14.97 -11.47
C GLN A 224 -0.67 -13.86 -10.97
N LEU A 225 -0.17 -12.63 -10.77
CA LEU A 225 -0.99 -11.48 -10.40
C LEU A 225 -1.97 -11.13 -11.53
N ALA A 226 -1.51 -11.15 -12.78
CA ALA A 226 -2.34 -10.91 -13.95
C ALA A 226 -3.44 -11.99 -14.13
N TYR A 227 -3.12 -13.26 -13.91
CA TYR A 227 -4.10 -14.36 -13.93
C TYR A 227 -5.14 -14.24 -12.81
N SER A 228 -4.72 -13.79 -11.62
CA SER A 228 -5.64 -13.58 -10.50
C SER A 228 -6.74 -12.56 -10.85
N TYR A 229 -6.43 -11.52 -11.64
CA TYR A 229 -7.45 -10.56 -12.11
C TYR A 229 -8.49 -11.18 -13.02
N GLN A 230 -8.11 -12.18 -13.83
CA GLN A 230 -9.07 -12.88 -14.68
C GLN A 230 -10.04 -13.71 -13.84
N ILE A 231 -9.55 -14.33 -12.77
CA ILE A 231 -10.37 -15.11 -11.82
C ILE A 231 -11.33 -14.17 -11.05
N PHE A 232 -10.86 -13.00 -10.63
CA PHE A 232 -11.68 -12.08 -9.83
C PHE A 232 -12.73 -11.30 -10.63
N LYS A 233 -12.68 -11.31 -11.96
CA LYS A 233 -13.68 -10.62 -12.80
C LYS A 233 -15.12 -11.04 -12.53
N SER A 234 -15.36 -12.28 -12.15
CA SER A 234 -16.71 -12.79 -11.83
C SER A 234 -17.18 -12.43 -10.41
N GLN A 235 -16.32 -11.89 -9.55
CA GLN A 235 -16.67 -11.56 -8.18
C GLN A 235 -17.43 -10.22 -8.08
N LYS A 236 -18.40 -10.17 -7.17
CA LYS A 236 -19.23 -8.97 -6.92
C LYS A 236 -18.40 -7.73 -6.58
N GLU A 237 -17.33 -7.90 -5.80
CA GLU A 237 -16.41 -6.82 -5.42
C GLU A 237 -15.72 -6.19 -6.64
N TYR A 238 -15.32 -7.02 -7.61
CA TYR A 238 -14.69 -6.55 -8.84
C TYR A 238 -15.69 -5.80 -9.74
N GLN A 239 -16.94 -6.25 -9.79
CA GLN A 239 -18.00 -5.55 -10.53
C GLN A 239 -18.29 -4.15 -9.92
N LEU A 240 -18.31 -4.05 -8.59
CA LEU A 240 -18.39 -2.74 -7.91
C LEU A 240 -17.20 -1.86 -8.27
N TYR A 241 -15.98 -2.40 -8.24
CA TYR A 241 -14.80 -1.69 -8.70
C TYR A 241 -14.95 -1.14 -10.13
N LEU A 242 -15.38 -1.97 -11.09
CA LEU A 242 -15.57 -1.53 -12.48
C LEU A 242 -16.57 -0.37 -12.59
N ALA A 243 -17.64 -0.37 -11.79
CA ALA A 243 -18.64 0.69 -11.79
C ALA A 243 -18.07 2.05 -11.30
N TYR A 244 -17.16 2.04 -10.33
CA TYR A 244 -16.58 3.27 -9.74
C TYR A 244 -15.18 3.64 -10.26
N ARG A 245 -14.56 2.78 -11.08
CA ARG A 245 -13.16 2.92 -11.55
C ARG A 245 -12.84 4.29 -12.13
N LYS A 246 -13.71 4.82 -13.01
CA LYS A 246 -13.50 6.12 -13.67
C LYS A 246 -13.51 7.27 -12.65
N THR A 247 -14.45 7.24 -11.72
CA THR A 247 -14.54 8.23 -10.63
C THR A 247 -13.30 8.21 -9.76
N ILE A 248 -12.88 7.01 -9.32
CA ILE A 248 -11.68 6.84 -8.48
C ILE A 248 -10.42 7.35 -9.20
N LYS A 249 -10.23 7.01 -10.49
CA LYS A 249 -9.09 7.50 -11.28
C LYS A 249 -9.06 9.02 -11.38
N ASN A 250 -10.20 9.64 -11.69
CA ASN A 250 -10.27 11.09 -11.88
C ASN A 250 -10.05 11.88 -10.58
N GLU A 251 -10.41 11.28 -9.44
CA GLU A 251 -10.31 11.88 -8.11
C GLU A 251 -8.90 11.76 -7.51
N TYR A 252 -8.22 10.62 -7.73
CA TYR A 252 -6.96 10.32 -7.05
C TYR A 252 -5.74 10.07 -7.93
N PHE A 253 -5.87 9.91 -9.25
CA PHE A 253 -4.74 9.46 -10.09
C PHE A 253 -4.82 10.00 -11.52
N ARG A 254 -4.91 11.34 -11.69
CA ARG A 254 -5.07 11.98 -13.01
C ARG A 254 -3.96 11.65 -14.02
N ASN A 255 -2.77 11.21 -13.55
CA ASN A 255 -1.58 11.01 -14.38
C ASN A 255 -0.90 9.62 -14.19
N LEU A 256 -1.64 8.58 -13.79
CA LEU A 256 -1.23 7.16 -13.92
C LEU A 256 -2.01 6.45 -15.04
#